data_AF-A0A951D4N0-F1
#
_entry.id   AF-A0A951D4N0-F1
#
_cell.length_a   1.000
_cell.length_b   1.000
_cell.length_c   1.000
_cell.angle_alpha   90.00
_cell.angle_beta   90.00
_cell.angle_gamma   90.00
#
_symmetry.space_group_name_H-M   'P 1'
#
loop_
_entity.id
_entity.type
_entity.pdbx_description
1 polymer ?
#
loop_
_entity_poly.entity_id
_entity_poly.type
_entity_poly.pdbx_seq_one_letter_code
_entity_poly.pdbx_strand_id
1 'polypeptide(L)'
;GVVVVQSYGGEGPYRAYLFALPWLSFLAVFAFTARRWRRGKVRMSLLRLLVITPALGVCLLAAFFGQELANHVTSDDVRASLWYEQHAPAGSMRIDLAPNEPDRLTARYPLVDLSDPSTLVTQAQFTGHQLGASDVPRLIRLIQQQRARPAYVVLSRLQEDYARLNGLLPAGSLTSFVGALEQSPAFGLVYSLPTAWIFRYGATPSQPSTPQPLGGRR
;
A
#
# COMPACT_ATOMS: atom_id res chain seq x y z
N GLY A 1 -4.03 19.66 -32.74
CA GLY A 1 -4.44 18.34 -32.24
C GLY A 1 -4.62 18.44 -30.75
N VAL A 2 -5.83 18.21 -30.24
CA VAL A 2 -6.10 18.21 -28.80
C VAL A 2 -5.73 16.82 -28.28
N VAL A 3 -4.66 16.73 -27.51
CA VAL A 3 -4.33 15.53 -26.75
C VAL A 3 -5.40 15.42 -25.67
N VAL A 4 -6.31 14.46 -25.85
CA VAL A 4 -7.24 14.02 -24.83
C VAL A 4 -6.41 13.55 -23.65
N VAL A 5 -6.44 14.31 -22.55
CA VAL A 5 -5.81 13.97 -21.28
C VAL A 5 -6.50 12.71 -20.77
N GLN A 6 -5.90 11.56 -21.05
CA GLN A 6 -6.17 10.35 -20.30
C GLN A 6 -5.71 10.62 -18.86
N SER A 7 -6.65 10.64 -17.92
CA SER A 7 -6.35 10.67 -16.48
C SER A 7 -5.71 9.35 -16.08
N TYR A 8 -4.41 9.23 -16.37
CA TYR A 8 -3.57 8.18 -15.81
C TYR A 8 -3.36 8.51 -14.33
N GLY A 9 -4.31 8.10 -13.48
CA GLY A 9 -4.18 8.02 -12.02
C GLY A 9 -3.78 9.29 -11.26
N GLY A 10 -3.88 10.49 -11.85
CA GLY A 10 -3.36 11.72 -11.23
C GLY A 10 -1.85 11.95 -11.41
N GLU A 11 -1.14 11.10 -12.16
CA GLU A 11 0.29 11.28 -12.48
C GLU A 11 0.54 12.38 -13.52
N GLY A 12 -0.45 12.69 -14.36
CA GLY A 12 -0.34 13.67 -15.44
C GLY A 12 0.12 15.06 -14.97
N PRO A 13 -0.53 15.67 -13.96
CA PRO A 13 -0.09 16.94 -13.37
C PRO A 13 1.33 16.89 -12.79
N TYR A 14 1.70 15.79 -12.12
CA TYR A 14 3.06 15.62 -11.57
C TYR A 14 4.12 15.53 -12.65
N ARG A 15 3.86 14.77 -13.73
CA ARG A 15 4.74 14.68 -14.89
C ARG A 15 4.90 16.04 -15.56
N ALA A 16 3.80 16.75 -15.81
CA ALA A 16 3.85 18.09 -16.40
C ALA A 16 4.69 19.06 -15.55
N TYR A 17 4.52 19.04 -14.23
CA TYR A 17 5.33 19.82 -13.29
C TYR A 17 6.82 19.43 -13.37
N LEU A 18 7.16 18.14 -13.28
CA LEU A 18 8.54 17.65 -13.32
C LEU A 18 9.23 17.92 -14.68
N PHE A 19 8.51 17.79 -15.80
CA PHE A 19 9.04 18.11 -17.14
C PHE A 19 9.21 19.62 -17.36
N ALA A 20 8.37 20.45 -16.76
CA ALA A 20 8.50 21.91 -16.83
C ALA A 20 9.59 22.44 -15.89
N LEU A 21 9.94 21.69 -14.83
CA LEU A 21 10.82 22.13 -13.75
C LEU A 21 12.21 22.63 -14.20
N PRO A 22 12.91 21.97 -15.14
CA PRO A 22 14.20 22.46 -15.64
C PRO A 22 14.07 23.81 -16.36
N TRP A 23 13.03 23.96 -17.19
CA TRP A 23 12.75 25.19 -17.93
C TRP A 23 12.32 26.33 -17.01
N LEU A 24 11.48 26.05 -16.01
CA LEU A 24 11.09 27.00 -14.98
C LEU A 24 12.29 27.44 -14.13
N SER A 25 13.21 26.53 -13.82
CA SER A 25 14.47 26.84 -13.12
C SER A 25 15.35 27.76 -13.97
N PHE A 26 15.48 27.48 -15.28
CA PHE A 26 16.26 28.30 -16.21
C PHE A 26 15.66 29.70 -16.38
N LEU A 27 14.34 29.78 -16.54
CA LEU A 27 13.58 31.04 -16.63
C LEU A 27 13.67 31.85 -15.33
N ALA A 28 13.63 31.19 -14.16
CA ALA A 28 13.83 31.84 -12.88
C ALA A 28 15.23 32.48 -12.81
N VAL A 29 16.29 31.74 -13.15
CA VAL A 29 17.66 32.27 -13.20
C VAL A 29 17.75 33.45 -14.17
N PHE A 30 17.15 33.36 -15.36
CA PHE A 30 17.13 34.46 -16.32
C PHE A 30 16.39 35.70 -15.78
N ALA A 31 15.24 35.51 -15.12
CA ALA A 31 14.48 36.61 -14.52
C ALA A 31 15.24 37.32 -13.39
N PHE A 32 16.09 36.59 -12.65
CA PHE A 32 16.93 37.14 -11.59
C PHE A 32 18.26 37.75 -12.08
N THR A 33 18.76 37.36 -13.26
CA THR A 33 20.06 37.81 -13.81
C THR A 33 19.93 38.87 -14.91
N ALA A 34 18.86 38.85 -15.70
CA ALA A 34 18.66 39.78 -16.84
C ALA A 34 18.36 41.22 -16.40
N ARG A 35 18.04 41.44 -15.11
CA ARG A 35 17.67 42.74 -14.58
C ARG A 35 18.88 43.28 -13.81
N ARG A 36 19.55 44.34 -14.31
CA ARG A 36 20.63 45.09 -13.60
C ARG A 36 20.11 45.59 -12.25
N TRP A 37 20.14 44.72 -11.24
CA TRP A 37 19.61 45.00 -9.93
C TRP A 37 20.69 45.70 -9.10
N ARG A 38 20.38 46.87 -8.54
CA ARG A 38 21.15 47.49 -7.45
C ARG A 38 21.53 46.39 -6.44
N ARG A 39 22.80 46.30 -6.04
CA ARG A 39 23.37 45.24 -5.16
C ARG A 39 22.45 44.83 -3.98
N GLY A 40 21.67 45.75 -3.43
CA GLY A 40 20.69 45.49 -2.37
C GLY A 40 19.52 44.57 -2.75
N LYS A 41 19.00 44.63 -3.99
CA LYS A 41 17.90 43.76 -4.43
C LYS A 41 18.37 42.34 -4.73
N VAL A 42 19.60 42.16 -5.24
CA VAL A 42 20.22 40.84 -5.45
C VAL A 42 20.42 40.13 -4.12
N ARG A 43 20.92 40.85 -3.10
CA ARG A 43 21.08 40.31 -1.74
C ARG A 43 19.75 39.83 -1.15
N MET A 44 18.66 40.57 -1.36
CA MET A 44 17.33 40.13 -0.91
C MET A 44 16.80 38.92 -1.69
N SER A 45 17.01 38.84 -3.00
CA SER A 45 16.64 37.65 -3.79
C SER A 45 17.42 36.40 -3.38
N LEU A 46 18.72 36.54 -3.15
CA LEU A 46 19.56 35.44 -2.66
C LEU A 46 19.14 35.00 -1.25
N LEU A 47 18.81 35.94 -0.35
CA LEU A 47 18.26 35.59 0.96
C LEU A 47 16.93 34.86 0.85
N ARG A 48 16.03 35.30 -0.04
CA ARG A 48 14.74 34.62 -0.27
C ARG A 48 14.95 33.21 -0.81
N LEU A 49 15.84 33.04 -1.79
CA LEU A 49 16.18 31.72 -2.33
C LEU A 49 16.79 30.81 -1.24
N LEU A 50 17.69 31.36 -0.43
CA LEU A 50 18.32 30.66 0.70
C LEU A 50 17.30 30.23 1.76
N VAL A 51 16.18 30.94 1.92
CA VAL A 51 15.11 30.57 2.87
C VAL A 51 14.08 29.62 2.24
N ILE A 52 13.68 29.88 0.99
CA ILE A 52 12.65 29.08 0.29
C ILE A 52 13.17 27.67 -0.01
N THR A 53 14.43 27.53 -0.43
CA THR A 53 15.00 26.22 -0.79
C THR A 53 15.01 25.22 0.37
N PRO A 54 15.52 25.54 1.58
CA PRO A 54 15.44 24.62 2.71
C PRO A 54 14.01 24.43 3.20
N ALA A 55 13.14 25.44 3.14
CA ALA A 55 11.73 25.27 3.50
C ALA A 55 11.03 24.24 2.60
N LEU A 56 11.22 24.35 1.28
CA LEU A 56 10.74 23.37 0.31
C LEU A 56 11.42 22.00 0.51
N GLY A 57 12.72 21.99 0.81
CA GLY A 57 13.46 20.77 1.11
C GLY A 57 12.89 20.04 2.33
N VAL A 58 12.59 20.74 3.42
CA VAL A 58 11.97 20.17 4.61
C VAL A 58 10.57 19.63 4.31
N CYS A 59 9.74 20.38 3.57
CA CYS A 59 8.42 19.91 3.14
C CYS A 59 8.52 18.65 2.25
N LEU A 60 9.50 18.61 1.33
CA LEU A 60 9.74 17.45 0.48
C LEU A 60 10.17 16.23 1.30
N LEU A 61 11.07 16.41 2.25
CA LEU A 61 11.51 15.33 3.15
C LEU A 61 10.33 14.79 3.97
N ALA A 62 9.49 15.67 4.52
CA ALA A 62 8.28 15.26 5.25
C ALA A 62 7.29 14.52 4.35
N ALA A 63 7.09 14.97 3.10
CA ALA A 63 6.22 14.29 2.15
C ALA A 63 6.77 12.92 1.72
N PHE A 64 8.08 12.83 1.49
CA PHE A 64 8.74 11.61 1.02
C PHE A 64 8.85 10.56 2.12
N PHE A 65 9.42 10.92 3.27
CA PHE A 65 9.62 9.99 4.40
C PHE A 65 8.37 9.82 5.26
N GLY A 66 7.36 10.70 5.13
CA GLY A 66 6.08 10.53 5.82
C GLY A 66 5.34 9.26 5.42
N GLN A 67 5.65 8.70 4.23
CA GLN A 67 5.08 7.45 3.74
C GLN A 67 5.94 6.22 4.05
N GLU A 68 7.12 6.39 4.66
CA GLU A 68 8.08 5.30 4.89
C GLU A 68 7.44 4.14 5.65
N LEU A 69 6.65 4.45 6.70
CA LEU A 69 5.98 3.43 7.50
C LEU A 69 5.03 2.54 6.67
N ALA A 70 4.37 3.10 5.66
CA ALA A 70 3.44 2.38 4.78
C ALA A 70 4.11 1.78 3.53
N ASN A 71 5.41 2.04 3.33
CA ASN A 71 6.21 1.57 2.21
C ASN A 71 7.33 0.61 2.63
N HIS A 72 7.54 0.41 3.93
CA HIS A 72 8.55 -0.47 4.47
C HIS A 72 8.10 -1.93 4.41
N VAL A 73 8.28 -2.55 3.25
CA VAL A 73 7.96 -3.97 2.99
C VAL A 73 9.01 -4.87 3.64
N THR A 74 8.56 -5.80 4.48
CA THR A 74 9.40 -6.78 5.17
C THR A 74 9.50 -8.10 4.39
N SER A 75 10.44 -8.96 4.80
CA SER A 75 10.57 -10.31 4.22
C SER A 75 9.36 -11.19 4.52
N ASP A 76 8.64 -10.94 5.62
CA ASP A 76 7.44 -11.70 5.97
C ASP A 76 6.28 -11.36 5.02
N ASP A 77 6.09 -10.09 4.67
CA ASP A 77 5.08 -9.62 3.71
C ASP A 77 5.30 -10.28 2.32
N VAL A 78 6.57 -10.27 1.87
CA VAL A 78 6.96 -10.92 0.60
C VAL A 78 6.72 -12.43 0.66
N ARG A 79 7.05 -13.09 1.78
CA ARG A 79 6.89 -14.54 1.91
C ARG A 79 5.43 -14.96 2.02
N ALA A 80 4.58 -14.19 2.68
CA ALA A 80 3.15 -14.44 2.72
C ALA A 80 2.54 -14.35 1.31
N SER A 81 2.88 -13.29 0.58
CA SER A 81 2.41 -13.08 -0.79
C SER A 81 2.92 -14.15 -1.76
N LEU A 82 4.20 -14.54 -1.66
CA LEU A 82 4.77 -15.68 -2.40
C LEU A 82 4.05 -16.99 -2.08
N TRP A 83 3.78 -17.25 -0.79
CA TRP A 83 3.07 -18.47 -0.39
C TRP A 83 1.68 -18.50 -1.02
N TYR A 84 0.94 -17.38 -0.97
CA TYR A 84 -0.38 -17.27 -1.60
C TYR A 84 -0.31 -17.61 -3.10
N GLU A 85 0.57 -16.96 -3.86
CA GLU A 85 0.66 -17.21 -5.31
C GLU A 85 1.07 -18.65 -5.66
N GLN A 86 1.88 -19.29 -4.82
CA GLN A 86 2.36 -20.64 -5.03
C GLN A 86 1.36 -21.73 -4.57
N HIS A 87 0.47 -21.44 -3.64
CA HIS A 87 -0.40 -22.46 -3.02
C HIS A 87 -1.89 -22.25 -3.29
N ALA A 88 -2.32 -21.04 -3.60
CA ALA A 88 -3.72 -20.80 -3.96
C ALA A 88 -4.05 -21.49 -5.30
N PRO A 89 -5.19 -22.19 -5.40
CA PRO A 89 -5.68 -22.71 -6.67
C PRO A 89 -5.92 -21.61 -7.70
N ALA A 90 -5.90 -21.94 -8.98
CA ALA A 90 -6.26 -20.99 -10.03
C ALA A 90 -7.72 -20.52 -9.86
N GLY A 91 -7.99 -19.24 -10.16
CA GLY A 91 -9.29 -18.60 -9.94
C GLY A 91 -9.60 -18.30 -8.47
N SER A 92 -8.60 -18.40 -7.58
CA SER A 92 -8.74 -17.91 -6.22
C SER A 92 -8.95 -16.40 -6.19
N MET A 93 -9.48 -15.90 -5.08
CA MET A 93 -9.58 -14.48 -4.81
C MET A 93 -8.72 -14.14 -3.59
N ARG A 94 -8.03 -13.01 -3.69
CA ARG A 94 -7.30 -12.39 -2.58
C ARG A 94 -8.09 -11.23 -1.99
N ILE A 95 -8.13 -11.18 -0.67
CA ILE A 95 -8.64 -10.05 0.11
C ILE A 95 -7.52 -9.60 1.04
N ASP A 96 -7.16 -8.34 0.94
CA ASP A 96 -6.19 -7.71 1.83
C ASP A 96 -6.93 -6.78 2.81
N LEU A 97 -6.36 -6.53 3.98
CA LEU A 97 -6.80 -5.48 4.90
C LEU A 97 -6.66 -4.11 4.24
N ALA A 98 -5.48 -3.80 3.68
CA ALA A 98 -5.15 -2.51 3.09
C ALA A 98 -4.26 -2.66 1.84
N PRO A 99 -4.13 -1.60 1.01
CA PRO A 99 -3.21 -1.59 -0.14
C PRO A 99 -1.74 -1.80 0.25
N ASN A 100 -0.89 -1.88 -0.77
CA ASN A 100 0.58 -2.00 -0.71
C ASN A 100 1.14 -3.39 -0.33
N GLU A 101 0.27 -4.37 -0.12
CA GLU A 101 0.74 -5.74 0.04
C GLU A 101 1.40 -6.24 -1.27
N PRO A 102 2.56 -6.92 -1.20
CA PRO A 102 3.23 -7.41 -2.40
C PRO A 102 2.34 -8.34 -3.24
N ASP A 103 2.40 -8.17 -4.55
CA ASP A 103 1.72 -9.04 -5.51
C ASP A 103 2.59 -9.24 -6.74
N ARG A 104 2.13 -10.10 -7.66
CA ARG A 104 2.76 -10.35 -8.96
C ARG A 104 4.21 -10.80 -8.85
N LEU A 105 4.52 -11.58 -7.82
CA LEU A 105 5.88 -12.00 -7.46
C LEU A 105 6.35 -13.24 -8.23
N THR A 106 5.42 -14.02 -8.78
CA THR A 106 5.70 -15.28 -9.47
C THR A 106 5.04 -15.34 -10.84
N ALA A 107 5.51 -16.22 -11.73
CA ALA A 107 4.86 -16.44 -13.03
C ALA A 107 3.39 -16.93 -12.92
N ARG A 108 2.93 -17.34 -11.73
CA ARG A 108 1.56 -17.79 -11.48
C ARG A 108 0.59 -16.67 -11.12
N TYR A 109 1.05 -15.44 -10.92
CA TYR A 109 0.17 -14.33 -10.56
C TYR A 109 -1.10 -14.22 -11.44
N PRO A 110 -1.06 -14.40 -12.78
CA PRO A 110 -2.26 -14.27 -13.60
C PRO A 110 -3.29 -15.39 -13.36
N LEU A 111 -2.91 -16.48 -12.70
CA LEU A 111 -3.79 -17.61 -12.42
C LEU A 111 -4.56 -17.40 -11.11
N VAL A 112 -4.00 -16.65 -10.17
CA VAL A 112 -4.56 -16.47 -8.83
C VAL A 112 -5.12 -15.06 -8.60
N ASP A 113 -4.64 -14.06 -9.36
CA ASP A 113 -5.14 -12.70 -9.26
C ASP A 113 -4.91 -11.94 -10.57
N LEU A 114 -5.99 -11.69 -11.33
CA LEU A 114 -5.95 -10.89 -12.56
C LEU A 114 -6.34 -9.42 -12.32
N SER A 115 -6.97 -9.14 -11.18
CA SER A 115 -7.45 -7.81 -10.81
C SER A 115 -6.60 -7.28 -9.66
N ASP A 116 -6.72 -6.00 -9.34
CA ASP A 116 -6.11 -5.51 -8.11
C ASP A 116 -6.83 -6.13 -6.91
N PRO A 117 -6.10 -6.59 -5.86
CA PRO A 117 -6.71 -7.25 -4.72
C PRO A 117 -7.81 -6.39 -4.06
N SER A 118 -8.89 -7.03 -3.63
CA SER A 118 -9.94 -6.34 -2.89
C SER A 118 -9.43 -5.99 -1.50
N THR A 119 -9.35 -4.69 -1.18
CA THR A 119 -8.90 -4.21 0.14
C THR A 119 -10.07 -3.85 1.04
N LEU A 120 -10.03 -4.27 2.31
CA LEU A 120 -11.15 -4.03 3.24
C LEU A 120 -11.33 -2.55 3.58
N VAL A 121 -10.23 -1.80 3.77
CA VAL A 121 -10.28 -0.38 4.15
C VAL A 121 -10.85 0.55 3.06
N THR A 122 -11.09 0.07 1.83
CA THR A 122 -11.82 0.84 0.82
C THR A 122 -13.33 0.81 1.03
N GLN A 123 -13.83 -0.08 1.89
CA GLN A 123 -15.24 -0.21 2.19
C GLN A 123 -15.53 0.44 3.53
N ALA A 124 -16.48 1.38 3.55
CA ALA A 124 -16.81 2.18 4.73
C ALA A 124 -17.12 1.31 5.97
N GLN A 125 -17.73 0.12 5.78
CA GLN A 125 -18.03 -0.80 6.88
C GLN A 125 -16.83 -1.40 7.62
N PHE A 126 -15.59 -1.23 7.13
CA PHE A 126 -14.37 -1.73 7.78
C PHE A 126 -13.42 -0.58 8.20
N THR A 127 -13.91 0.66 8.27
CA THR A 127 -13.08 1.83 8.62
C THR A 127 -13.63 2.57 9.83
N GLY A 128 -12.79 3.37 10.50
CA GLY A 128 -13.19 4.27 11.59
C GLY A 128 -13.50 3.58 12.93
N HIS A 129 -13.24 2.28 13.06
CA HIS A 129 -13.42 1.52 14.30
C HIS A 129 -12.42 0.36 14.40
N GLN A 130 -12.27 -0.19 15.61
CA GLN A 130 -11.46 -1.38 15.84
C GLN A 130 -12.11 -2.59 15.18
N LEU A 131 -11.40 -3.24 14.26
CA LEU A 131 -11.89 -4.47 13.63
C LEU A 131 -11.94 -5.62 14.63
N GLY A 132 -12.97 -6.46 14.54
CA GLY A 132 -13.12 -7.62 15.43
C GLY A 132 -14.21 -8.60 15.01
N ALA A 133 -14.76 -9.32 15.99
CA ALA A 133 -15.73 -10.40 15.76
C ALA A 133 -17.00 -9.96 15.01
N SER A 134 -17.45 -8.71 15.21
CA SER A 134 -18.60 -8.15 14.48
C SER A 134 -18.35 -7.95 12.98
N ASP A 135 -17.09 -7.91 12.55
CA ASP A 135 -16.70 -7.68 11.17
C ASP A 135 -16.55 -8.98 10.38
N VAL A 136 -16.37 -10.11 11.06
CA VAL A 136 -16.27 -11.42 10.43
C VAL A 136 -17.51 -11.75 9.59
N PRO A 137 -18.77 -11.57 10.08
CA PRO A 137 -19.95 -11.73 9.22
C PRO A 137 -20.01 -10.77 8.03
N ARG A 138 -19.44 -9.55 8.16
CA ARG A 138 -19.39 -8.57 7.05
C ARG A 138 -18.42 -9.04 5.97
N LEU A 139 -17.25 -9.55 6.36
CA LEU A 139 -16.27 -10.15 5.47
C LEU A 139 -16.86 -11.36 4.74
N ILE A 140 -17.59 -12.22 5.45
CA ILE A 140 -18.26 -13.38 4.84
C ILE A 140 -19.25 -12.92 3.76
N ARG A 141 -20.07 -11.90 4.03
CA ARG A 141 -20.99 -11.34 3.04
C ARG A 141 -20.26 -10.78 1.82
N LEU A 142 -19.14 -10.08 2.04
CA LEU A 142 -18.30 -9.56 0.95
C LEU A 142 -17.81 -10.70 0.05
N ILE A 143 -17.23 -11.76 0.64
CA ILE A 143 -16.75 -12.94 -0.09
C ILE A 143 -17.89 -13.58 -0.89
N GLN A 144 -19.07 -13.73 -0.27
CA GLN A 144 -20.24 -14.35 -0.92
C GLN A 144 -20.76 -13.52 -2.10
N GLN A 145 -20.73 -12.19 -2.02
CA GLN A 145 -21.17 -11.30 -3.09
C GLN A 145 -20.29 -11.39 -4.33
N GLN A 146 -18.98 -11.59 -4.14
CA GLN A 146 -18.02 -11.66 -5.25
C GLN A 146 -18.03 -13.02 -5.97
N ARG A 147 -18.80 -14.00 -5.47
CA ARG A 147 -18.94 -15.38 -6.02
C ARG A 147 -17.61 -16.12 -6.23
N ALA A 148 -16.49 -15.60 -5.72
CA ALA A 148 -15.18 -16.18 -5.89
C ALA A 148 -15.00 -17.42 -5.01
N ARG A 149 -14.47 -18.49 -5.60
CA ARG A 149 -14.08 -19.69 -4.85
C ARG A 149 -12.83 -20.29 -5.48
N PRO A 150 -11.74 -20.49 -4.73
CA PRO A 150 -11.55 -20.24 -3.29
C PRO A 150 -11.24 -18.76 -2.91
N ALA A 151 -11.50 -18.34 -1.67
CA ALA A 151 -11.15 -16.99 -1.19
C ALA A 151 -10.13 -17.05 -0.04
N TYR A 152 -9.14 -16.16 -0.10
CA TYR A 152 -8.06 -16.04 0.86
C TYR A 152 -8.00 -14.62 1.41
N VAL A 153 -7.78 -14.50 2.72
CA VAL A 153 -7.58 -13.23 3.41
C VAL A 153 -6.12 -13.17 3.82
N VAL A 154 -5.36 -12.26 3.23
CA VAL A 154 -3.93 -12.07 3.49
C VAL A 154 -3.76 -10.81 4.33
N LEU A 155 -3.29 -10.99 5.56
CA LEU A 155 -3.20 -9.93 6.55
C LEU A 155 -1.74 -9.78 6.97
N SER A 156 -1.25 -8.55 7.04
CA SER A 156 0.12 -8.27 7.46
C SER A 156 0.22 -6.99 8.29
N ARG A 157 1.35 -6.84 8.99
CA ARG A 157 1.64 -5.62 9.74
C ARG A 157 1.77 -4.39 8.84
N LEU A 158 2.33 -4.54 7.65
CA LEU A 158 2.44 -3.47 6.65
C LEU A 158 1.08 -2.83 6.36
N GLN A 159 0.04 -3.65 6.22
CA GLN A 159 -1.31 -3.17 5.93
C GLN A 159 -1.95 -2.41 7.10
N GLU A 160 -1.66 -2.81 8.35
CA GLU A 160 -2.07 -2.05 9.53
C GLU A 160 -1.37 -0.70 9.59
N ASP A 161 -0.07 -0.67 9.29
CA ASP A 161 0.73 0.54 9.29
C ASP A 161 0.27 1.53 8.21
N TYR A 162 -0.09 1.05 7.01
CA TYR A 162 -0.80 1.84 6.00
C TYR A 162 -2.11 2.42 6.54
N ALA A 163 -2.96 1.57 7.11
CA ALA A 163 -4.29 1.99 7.56
C ALA A 163 -4.21 3.02 8.70
N ARG A 164 -3.22 2.89 9.59
CA ARG A 164 -2.96 3.85 10.67
C ARG A 164 -2.43 5.17 10.15
N LEU A 165 -1.47 5.14 9.23
CA LEU A 165 -0.91 6.35 8.64
C LEU A 165 -1.98 7.21 7.94
N ASN A 166 -2.96 6.55 7.32
CA ASN A 166 -4.07 7.19 6.62
C ASN A 166 -5.31 7.44 7.50
N GLY A 167 -5.24 7.17 8.81
CA GLY A 167 -6.36 7.38 9.73
C GLY A 167 -7.58 6.49 9.49
N LEU A 168 -7.41 5.37 8.79
CA LEU A 168 -8.49 4.44 8.40
C LEU A 168 -8.85 3.48 9.53
N LEU A 169 -7.84 3.06 10.31
CA LEU A 169 -7.99 2.10 11.40
C LEU A 169 -7.22 2.52 12.66
N PRO A 170 -7.79 2.29 13.86
CA PRO A 170 -7.05 2.42 15.11
C PRO A 170 -6.00 1.31 15.27
N ALA A 171 -5.00 1.56 16.11
CA ALA A 171 -3.94 0.59 16.40
C ALA A 171 -4.49 -0.70 17.07
N GLY A 172 -3.93 -1.84 16.70
CA GLY A 172 -4.36 -3.15 17.19
C GLY A 172 -5.56 -3.74 16.44
N SER A 173 -6.06 -3.05 15.40
CA SER A 173 -7.18 -3.55 14.59
C SER A 173 -6.80 -4.85 13.89
N LEU A 174 -5.56 -4.97 13.41
CA LEU A 174 -5.06 -6.19 12.79
C LEU A 174 -5.07 -7.35 13.79
N THR A 175 -4.45 -7.18 14.97
CA THR A 175 -4.36 -8.22 15.99
C THR A 175 -5.75 -8.68 16.46
N SER A 176 -6.66 -7.73 16.71
CA SER A 176 -8.04 -8.04 17.09
C SER A 176 -8.78 -8.80 15.98
N PHE A 177 -8.58 -8.42 14.72
CA PHE A 177 -9.22 -9.06 13.59
C PHE A 177 -8.67 -10.46 13.31
N VAL A 178 -7.35 -10.66 13.38
CA VAL A 178 -6.71 -11.98 13.30
C VAL A 178 -7.29 -12.91 14.37
N GLY A 179 -7.37 -12.46 15.63
CA GLY A 179 -7.97 -13.24 16.71
C GLY A 179 -9.45 -13.57 16.46
N ALA A 180 -10.21 -12.65 15.86
CA ALA A 180 -11.60 -12.90 15.49
C ALA A 180 -11.75 -13.93 14.35
N LEU A 181 -10.82 -13.94 13.38
CA LEU A 181 -10.81 -14.93 12.30
C LEU A 181 -10.39 -16.31 12.81
N GLU A 182 -9.40 -16.40 13.70
CA GLU A 182 -8.97 -17.67 14.32
C GLU A 182 -10.08 -18.33 15.14
N GLN A 183 -10.94 -17.54 15.79
CA GLN A 183 -12.09 -18.03 16.55
C GLN A 183 -13.29 -18.38 15.64
N SER A 184 -13.26 -18.00 14.37
CA SER A 184 -14.37 -18.23 13.45
C SER A 184 -14.28 -19.61 12.80
N PRO A 185 -15.33 -20.45 12.86
CA PRO A 185 -15.34 -21.73 12.17
C PRO A 185 -15.41 -21.59 10.64
N ALA A 186 -15.67 -20.39 10.12
CA ALA A 186 -15.74 -20.11 8.69
C ALA A 186 -14.36 -19.94 8.03
N PHE A 187 -13.31 -19.72 8.83
CA PHE A 187 -11.96 -19.47 8.34
C PHE A 187 -10.98 -20.49 8.92
N GLY A 188 -10.12 -21.02 8.06
CA GLY A 188 -8.98 -21.82 8.49
C GLY A 188 -7.69 -21.03 8.28
N LEU A 189 -6.87 -20.91 9.32
CA LEU A 189 -5.50 -20.41 9.18
C LEU A 189 -4.68 -21.44 8.39
N VAL A 190 -4.09 -21.04 7.27
CA VAL A 190 -3.33 -21.95 6.38
C VAL A 190 -1.83 -21.67 6.37
N TYR A 191 -1.46 -20.42 6.67
CA TYR A 191 -0.08 -19.98 6.74
C TYR A 191 0.07 -18.82 7.73
N SER A 192 1.13 -18.82 8.52
CA SER A 192 1.44 -17.73 9.44
C SER A 192 2.94 -17.50 9.58
N LEU A 193 3.26 -16.24 9.82
CA LEU A 193 4.57 -15.68 10.12
C LEU A 193 4.41 -14.72 11.32
N PRO A 194 5.51 -14.26 11.93
CA PRO A 194 5.43 -13.31 13.05
C PRO A 194 4.59 -12.06 12.76
N THR A 195 4.58 -11.59 11.51
CA THR A 195 3.90 -10.35 11.10
C THR A 195 2.91 -10.52 9.95
N ALA A 196 2.62 -11.75 9.52
CA ALA A 196 1.71 -12.02 8.42
C ALA A 196 0.90 -13.31 8.62
N TRP A 197 -0.37 -13.30 8.19
CA TRP A 197 -1.33 -14.39 8.35
C TRP A 197 -2.14 -14.57 7.08
N ILE A 198 -2.41 -15.83 6.72
CA ILE A 198 -3.26 -16.17 5.58
C ILE A 198 -4.38 -17.09 6.07
N PHE A 199 -5.61 -16.61 5.91
CA PHE A 199 -6.82 -17.38 6.20
C PHE A 199 -7.48 -17.81 4.89
N ARG A 200 -8.01 -19.02 4.87
CA ARG A 200 -8.83 -19.54 3.77
C ARG A 200 -10.28 -19.66 4.22
N TYR A 201 -11.19 -19.08 3.43
CA TYR A 201 -12.62 -19.21 3.67
C TYR A 201 -13.11 -20.63 3.37
N GLY A 202 -13.88 -21.21 4.29
CA GLY A 202 -14.43 -22.57 4.20
C GLY A 202 -13.41 -23.69 4.40
N ALA A 203 -12.18 -23.37 4.81
CA ALA A 203 -11.20 -24.37 5.21
C ALA A 203 -11.43 -24.76 6.68
N THR A 204 -11.32 -26.06 6.98
CA THR A 204 -11.22 -26.51 8.36
C THR A 204 -9.91 -25.96 8.95
N PRO A 205 -9.89 -25.51 10.23
CA PRO A 205 -8.65 -25.09 10.89
C PRO A 205 -7.61 -26.20 10.75
N SER A 206 -6.59 -25.95 9.93
CA SER A 206 -5.46 -26.86 9.74
C SER A 206 -4.34 -26.36 10.62
N GLN A 207 -3.45 -27.23 11.10
CA GLN A 207 -2.22 -26.70 11.68
C GLN A 207 -1.49 -25.87 10.61
N PRO A 208 -1.09 -24.62 10.92
CA PRO A 208 -0.40 -23.77 9.96
C PRO A 208 0.87 -24.47 9.50
N SER A 209 1.09 -24.47 8.18
CA SER A 209 2.32 -25.02 7.64
C SER A 209 3.49 -24.13 8.07
N THR A 210 4.36 -24.64 8.95
CA THR A 210 5.57 -23.93 9.38
C THR A 210 6.41 -23.63 8.16
N PRO A 211 6.88 -22.39 7.97
CA PRO A 211 7.63 -22.04 6.79
C PRO A 211 8.89 -22.91 6.64
N GLN A 212 9.04 -23.54 5.47
CA GLN A 212 10.34 -24.06 5.05
C GLN A 212 11.27 -22.88 4.73
N PRO A 213 12.53 -22.90 5.19
CA PRO A 213 13.50 -21.89 4.80
C PRO A 213 13.68 -21.93 3.28
N LEU A 214 13.54 -20.77 2.62
CA LEU A 214 13.90 -20.60 1.22
C LEU A 214 15.34 -21.06 1.06
N GLY A 215 15.55 -22.18 0.37
CA GLY A 215 16.86 -22.76 0.15
C GLY A 215 17.78 -21.72 -0.47
N GLY A 216 18.78 -21.28 0.30
CA GLY A 216 19.80 -20.36 -0.16
C GLY A 216 20.53 -20.99 -1.35
N ARG A 217 20.34 -20.43 -2.54
CA ARG A 217 21.26 -20.67 -3.64
C ARG A 217 22.47 -19.78 -3.41
N ARG A 218 23.60 -20.44 -3.11
CA ARG A 218 24.95 -19.90 -3.27
C ARG A 218 25.23 -19.65 -4.75
#